data_AF-A0A2L0BAL3-F1
#
_entry.id   AF-A0A2L0BAL3-F1
#
_cell.length_a   1.000
_cell.length_b   1.000
_cell.length_c   1.000
_cell.angle_alpha   90.00
_cell.angle_beta   90.00
_cell.angle_gamma   90.00
#
_symmetry.space_group_name_H-M   'P 1'
#
loop_
_entity.id
_entity.type
_entity.pdbx_description
1 polymer ?
#
loop_
_entity_poly.entity_id
_entity_poly.type
_entity_poly.pdbx_seq_one_letter_code
_entity_poly.pdbx_strand_id
1 'polypeptide(L)'
;CSEKFVTMATRTRQEYLKDLVENYSTSTQVESGQKFWKKHKDKSTMLRPRFIADACQRGAILWQVILDDRGQSRQVECYMGISTDSLVLIEERSRQIVFVTPCKYILGWCALTNGLKIYHHQ
;
A
#
# COMPACT_ATOMS: atom_id res chain seq x y z
N CYS A 1 27.80 -5.93 -18.31
CA CYS A 1 27.41 -6.46 -16.97
C CYS A 1 26.79 -7.84 -17.14
N SER A 2 27.23 -8.84 -16.38
CA SER A 2 26.94 -10.26 -16.66
C SER A 2 25.56 -10.68 -16.12
N GLU A 3 24.69 -11.17 -17.02
CA GLU A 3 23.32 -11.64 -16.74
C GLU A 3 23.26 -12.69 -15.63
N LYS A 4 24.32 -13.49 -15.47
CA LYS A 4 24.43 -14.52 -14.43
C LYS A 4 24.42 -13.93 -13.01
N PHE A 5 24.95 -12.71 -12.83
CA PHE A 5 24.92 -12.03 -11.53
C PHE A 5 23.52 -11.49 -11.20
N VAL A 6 22.77 -11.05 -12.20
CA VAL A 6 21.38 -10.57 -12.02
C VAL A 6 20.47 -11.73 -11.63
N THR A 7 20.62 -12.89 -12.28
CA THR A 7 19.86 -14.11 -11.94
C THR A 7 20.20 -14.62 -10.55
N MET A 8 21.48 -14.62 -10.15
CA MET A 8 21.87 -15.01 -8.79
C MET A 8 21.34 -14.03 -7.74
N ALA A 9 21.48 -12.73 -7.95
CA ALA A 9 20.98 -11.72 -7.02
C ALA A 9 19.45 -11.81 -6.82
N THR A 10 18.71 -12.16 -7.88
CA THR A 10 17.26 -12.34 -7.81
C THR A 10 16.88 -13.62 -7.05
N ARG A 11 17.62 -14.72 -7.24
CA ARG A 11 17.37 -15.99 -6.54
C ARG A 11 17.64 -15.86 -5.04
N THR A 12 18.76 -15.25 -4.66
CA THR A 12 19.11 -15.03 -3.25
C THR A 12 18.08 -14.16 -2.53
N ARG A 13 17.55 -13.13 -3.23
CA ARG A 13 16.47 -12.30 -2.68
C ARG A 13 15.17 -13.07 -2.44
N GLN A 14 14.80 -13.97 -3.35
CA GLN A 14 13.57 -14.77 -3.22
C GLN A 14 13.65 -15.81 -2.10
N GLU A 15 14.81 -16.47 -1.94
CA GLU A 15 15.05 -17.41 -0.85
C GLU A 15 14.99 -16.70 0.51
N TYR A 16 15.60 -15.51 0.63
CA TYR A 16 15.54 -14.71 1.85
C TYR A 16 14.12 -14.26 2.21
N LEU A 17 13.31 -13.88 1.23
CA LEU A 17 11.90 -13.52 1.46
C LEU A 17 11.05 -14.72 1.87
N LYS A 18 11.33 -15.92 1.34
CA LYS A 18 10.66 -17.17 1.78
C LYS A 18 11.01 -17.48 3.23
N ASP A 19 12.29 -17.40 3.57
CA ASP A 19 12.78 -17.72 4.91
C ASP A 19 12.24 -16.72 5.95
N LEU A 20 12.07 -15.45 5.57
CA LEU A 20 11.42 -14.45 6.42
C LEU A 20 9.94 -14.78 6.69
N VAL A 21 9.21 -15.21 5.65
CA VAL A 21 7.80 -15.59 5.79
C VAL A 21 7.65 -16.88 6.59
N GLU A 22 8.50 -17.88 6.38
CA GLU A 22 8.40 -19.16 7.05
C GLU A 22 8.77 -19.07 8.55
N ASN A 23 9.82 -18.31 8.87
CA ASN A 23 10.36 -18.26 10.24
C ASN A 23 9.81 -17.13 11.10
N TYR A 24 9.29 -16.05 10.51
CA TYR A 24 8.86 -14.85 11.26
C TYR A 24 7.38 -14.47 11.04
N SER A 25 6.61 -15.25 10.26
CA SER A 25 5.15 -15.08 10.18
C SER A 25 4.44 -15.96 11.20
N THR A 26 4.03 -15.38 12.33
CA THR A 26 3.16 -16.08 13.29
C THR A 26 1.73 -16.18 12.74
N SER A 27 1.44 -17.25 11.99
CA SER A 27 0.06 -17.69 11.75
C SER A 27 -0.42 -18.46 12.98
N THR A 28 -0.97 -17.76 13.97
CA THR A 28 -1.74 -18.40 15.05
C THR A 28 -2.98 -19.06 14.46
N GLN A 29 -2.87 -20.34 14.08
CA GLN A 29 -4.04 -21.23 14.05
C GLN A 29 -4.17 -21.88 15.42
N VAL A 30 -5.29 -21.61 16.10
CA VAL A 30 -5.68 -22.28 17.33
C VAL A 30 -6.11 -23.70 16.97
N GLU A 31 -5.24 -24.68 17.23
CA GLU A 31 -5.60 -26.09 17.18
C GLU A 31 -6.18 -26.50 18.54
N SER A 32 -7.51 -26.50 18.67
CA SER A 32 -8.19 -27.13 19.80
C SER A 32 -8.98 -28.33 19.28
N GLY A 33 -8.41 -29.52 19.44
CA GLY A 33 -9.12 -30.76 19.24
C GLY A 33 -10.22 -30.93 20.28
N GLN A 34 -11.49 -30.83 19.87
CA GLN A 34 -12.57 -31.67 20.39
C GLN A 34 -13.87 -31.52 19.59
N LYS A 35 -14.20 -32.63 18.93
CA LYS A 35 -15.51 -33.11 18.42
C LYS A 35 -16.74 -32.27 18.80
N PHE A 36 -17.27 -31.47 17.88
CA PHE A 36 -18.72 -31.30 17.68
C PHE A 36 -19.00 -30.84 16.23
N TRP A 37 -19.52 -31.77 15.43
CA TRP A 37 -20.27 -31.53 14.19
C TRP A 37 -21.39 -30.47 14.38
N LYS A 38 -21.07 -29.21 14.18
CA LYS A 38 -22.07 -28.18 13.85
C LYS A 38 -21.68 -27.62 12.49
N LYS A 39 -22.64 -27.64 11.56
CA LYS A 39 -22.52 -27.05 10.22
C LYS A 39 -22.20 -25.56 10.38
N HIS A 40 -20.91 -25.24 10.46
CA HIS A 40 -20.45 -23.87 10.42
C HIS A 40 -20.63 -23.43 8.97
N LYS A 41 -21.66 -22.62 8.74
CA LYS A 41 -21.84 -21.85 7.52
C LYS A 41 -20.53 -21.08 7.38
N ASP A 42 -19.68 -21.52 6.47
CA ASP A 42 -18.41 -20.89 6.16
C ASP A 42 -18.76 -19.48 5.68
N LYS A 43 -18.80 -18.55 6.63
CA LYS A 43 -18.73 -17.13 6.35
C LYS A 43 -17.33 -17.02 5.79
N SER A 44 -17.22 -17.22 4.47
CA SER A 44 -16.16 -16.72 3.63
C SER A 44 -15.90 -15.31 4.15
N THR A 45 -14.92 -15.23 5.04
CA THR A 45 -14.36 -13.98 5.51
C THR A 45 -13.82 -13.44 4.22
N MET A 46 -14.56 -12.48 3.64
CA MET A 46 -14.20 -11.78 2.42
C MET A 46 -12.72 -11.53 2.52
N LEU A 47 -11.92 -12.38 1.85
CA LEU A 47 -10.48 -12.41 2.01
C LEU A 47 -10.07 -11.06 1.47
N ARG A 48 -9.83 -10.10 2.36
CA ARG A 48 -9.42 -8.76 1.95
C ARG A 48 -8.24 -9.01 1.02
N PRO A 49 -8.30 -8.55 -0.24
CA PRO A 49 -7.24 -8.78 -1.19
C PRO A 49 -5.92 -8.48 -0.49
N ARG A 50 -5.05 -9.49 -0.39
CA ARG A 50 -3.76 -9.35 0.27
C ARG A 50 -3.07 -8.17 -0.42
N PHE A 51 -2.60 -7.19 0.36
CA PHE A 51 -1.94 -6.02 -0.21
C PHE A 51 -0.67 -6.48 -0.93
N ILE A 52 -0.68 -6.41 -2.26
CA ILE A 52 0.47 -6.77 -3.10
C ILE A 52 1.11 -5.45 -3.54
N ALA A 53 2.14 -5.02 -2.82
CA ALA A 53 2.94 -3.84 -3.16
C ALA A 53 3.99 -4.14 -4.24
N ASP A 54 3.61 -4.90 -5.26
CA ASP A 54 4.49 -5.16 -6.40
C ASP A 54 4.39 -4.01 -7.40
N ALA A 55 5.53 -3.53 -7.89
CA ALA A 55 5.59 -2.52 -8.93
C ALA A 55 4.94 -2.98 -10.25
N CYS A 56 4.69 -4.28 -10.41
CA CYS A 56 3.93 -4.87 -11.51
C CYS A 56 2.41 -4.55 -11.46
N GLN A 57 1.88 -4.13 -10.30
CA GLN A 57 0.45 -3.85 -10.18
C GLN A 57 0.07 -2.61 -11.00
N ARG A 58 -0.81 -2.80 -11.99
CA ARG A 58 -1.44 -1.71 -12.72
C ARG A 58 -2.40 -0.96 -11.81
N GLY A 59 -2.22 0.36 -11.69
CA GLY A 59 -3.13 1.25 -10.99
C GLY A 59 -2.43 2.08 -9.92
N ALA A 60 -3.24 2.59 -8.99
CA ALA A 60 -2.79 3.34 -7.84
C ALA A 60 -3.51 2.82 -6.59
N ILE A 61 -2.81 2.83 -5.46
CA ILE A 61 -3.45 2.61 -4.16
C ILE A 61 -4.14 3.91 -3.78
N LEU A 62 -5.42 3.82 -3.42
CA LEU A 62 -6.28 4.97 -3.18
C LEU A 62 -6.68 5.05 -1.71
N TRP A 63 -6.57 6.25 -1.14
CA TRP A 63 -7.08 6.57 0.19
C TRP A 63 -7.92 7.84 0.14
N GLN A 64 -9.03 7.86 0.88
CA GLN A 64 -9.76 9.11 1.12
C GLN A 64 -9.00 9.91 2.19
N VAL A 65 -8.75 11.17 1.90
CA VAL A 65 -7.97 12.08 2.74
C VAL A 65 -8.60 13.46 2.75
N ILE A 66 -8.27 14.25 3.77
CA ILE A 66 -8.59 15.68 3.80
C ILE A 66 -7.30 16.44 3.46
N LEU A 67 -7.32 17.17 2.35
CA LEU A 67 -6.23 18.06 1.95
C LEU A 67 -6.38 19.39 2.70
N ASP A 68 -5.33 19.79 3.43
CA ASP A 68 -5.23 21.09 4.08
C ASP A 68 -4.51 22.08 3.14
N ASP A 69 -5.28 22.88 2.41
CA ASP A 69 -4.71 23.95 1.56
C ASP A 69 -4.35 25.16 2.41
N ARG A 70 -3.06 25.25 2.76
CA ARG A 70 -2.52 26.35 3.57
C ARG A 70 -2.66 27.73 2.92
N GLY A 71 -2.90 27.81 1.61
CA GLY A 71 -3.14 29.09 0.93
C GLY A 71 -4.57 29.61 1.12
N GLN A 72 -5.54 28.72 1.37
CA GLN A 72 -6.96 29.05 1.40
C GLN A 72 -7.62 28.80 2.76
N SER A 73 -6.87 28.31 3.75
CA SER A 73 -7.40 27.88 5.07
C SER A 73 -8.63 26.97 4.94
N ARG A 74 -8.65 26.16 3.87
CA ARG A 74 -9.79 25.34 3.50
C ARG A 74 -9.35 23.88 3.45
N GLN A 75 -10.17 23.05 4.07
CA GLN A 75 -10.07 21.60 3.97
C GLN A 75 -10.86 21.12 2.76
N VAL A 76 -10.25 20.24 1.96
CA VAL A 76 -10.86 19.68 0.76
C VAL A 76 -10.84 18.16 0.85
N GLU A 77 -12.01 17.54 0.76
CA GLU A 77 -12.14 16.08 0.69
C GLU A 77 -11.58 15.59 -0.66
N CYS A 78 -10.60 14.70 -0.59
CA CYS A 78 -9.87 14.21 -1.75
C CYS A 78 -9.67 12.70 -1.70
N TYR A 79 -9.46 12.11 -2.87
CA TYR A 79 -8.80 10.82 -2.99
C TYR A 79 -7.32 11.02 -3.30
N MET A 80 -6.45 10.47 -2.47
CA MET A 80 -5.01 10.37 -2.72
C MET A 80 -4.70 9.03 -3.38
N GLY A 81 -4.21 9.08 -4.61
CA GLY A 81 -3.72 7.93 -5.36
C GLY A 81 -2.20 7.91 -5.38
N ILE A 82 -1.59 6.77 -5.05
CA ILE A 82 -0.14 6.54 -5.20
C ILE A 82 0.08 5.33 -6.11
N SER A 83 0.74 5.55 -7.25
CA SER A 83 1.26 4.52 -8.14
C SER A 83 2.77 4.35 -7.96
N THR A 84 3.38 3.52 -8.79
CA THR A 84 4.84 3.33 -8.83
C THR A 84 5.60 4.58 -9.28
N ASP A 85 4.94 5.49 -10.00
CA ASP A 85 5.58 6.63 -10.67
C ASP A 85 4.94 7.98 -10.38
N SER A 86 3.75 8.02 -9.78
CA SER A 86 2.94 9.23 -9.61
C SER A 86 2.20 9.23 -8.28
N LEU A 87 2.07 10.42 -7.69
CA LEU A 87 1.11 10.73 -6.63
C LEU A 87 0.09 11.73 -7.17
N VAL A 88 -1.19 11.46 -6.96
CA VAL A 88 -2.31 12.27 -7.45
C VAL A 88 -3.27 12.55 -6.30
N LEU A 89 -3.80 13.77 -6.23
CA LEU A 89 -4.96 14.13 -5.41
C LEU A 89 -6.10 14.56 -6.32
N ILE A 90 -7.28 13.98 -6.07
CA ILE A 90 -8.50 14.24 -6.82
C ILE A 90 -9.56 14.75 -5.84
N GLU A 91 -10.15 15.91 -6.07
CA GLU A 91 -11.26 16.42 -5.25
C GLU A 91 -12.48 15.52 -5.39
N GLU A 92 -13.09 15.12 -4.27
CA GLU A 92 -14.18 14.15 -4.23
C GLU A 92 -15.44 14.65 -4.96
N ARG A 93 -15.81 15.92 -4.76
CA ARG A 93 -17.03 16.50 -5.32
C ARG A 93 -16.95 16.76 -6.82
N SER A 94 -15.88 17.41 -7.27
CA SER A 94 -15.72 17.83 -8.68
C SER A 94 -15.07 16.74 -9.54
N ARG A 95 -14.45 15.74 -8.91
CA ARG A 95 -13.61 14.71 -9.54
C ARG A 95 -12.45 15.29 -10.35
N GLN A 96 -12.04 16.52 -10.05
CA GLN A 96 -10.91 17.18 -10.72
C GLN A 96 -9.60 16.85 -10.01
N ILE A 97 -8.53 16.74 -10.79
CA ILE A 97 -7.17 16.60 -10.26
C ILE A 97 -6.76 17.95 -9.67
N VAL A 98 -6.52 17.99 -8.37
CA VAL A 98 -6.08 19.20 -7.66
C VAL A 98 -4.57 19.24 -7.48
N PHE A 99 -3.91 18.07 -7.53
CA PHE A 99 -2.46 17.97 -7.46
C PHE A 99 -1.99 16.67 -8.12
N VAL A 100 -0.87 16.74 -8.84
CA VAL A 100 -0.15 15.58 -9.36
C VAL A 100 1.35 15.85 -9.30
N THR A 101 2.12 14.85 -8.86
CA THR A 101 3.58 14.91 -8.93
C THR A 101 4.16 13.54 -9.25
N PRO A 102 5.14 13.45 -10.18
CA PRO A 102 5.95 12.27 -10.33
C PRO A 102 6.64 11.89 -9.02
N CYS A 103 6.65 10.60 -8.65
CA CYS A 103 7.28 10.11 -7.42
C CYS A 103 8.76 10.49 -7.31
N LYS A 104 9.47 10.64 -8.45
CA LYS A 104 10.87 11.12 -8.50
C LYS A 104 11.08 12.54 -7.95
N TYR A 105 10.02 13.34 -7.84
CA TYR A 105 10.08 14.69 -7.27
C TYR A 105 9.67 14.73 -5.81
N ILE A 106 9.22 13.60 -5.22
CA ILE A 106 8.97 13.50 -3.78
C ILE A 106 10.32 13.42 -3.07
N LEU A 107 10.62 14.43 -2.26
CA LEU A 107 11.86 14.54 -1.49
C LEU A 107 11.77 13.74 -0.17
N GLY A 108 10.55 13.57 0.36
CA GLY A 108 10.30 12.79 1.56
C GLY A 108 8.90 13.02 2.11
N TRP A 109 8.56 12.33 3.19
CA TRP A 109 7.29 12.45 3.89
C TRP A 109 7.46 12.42 5.41
N CYS A 110 6.49 12.96 6.13
CA CYS A 110 6.44 12.95 7.59
C CYS A 110 5.03 12.55 8.04
N ALA A 111 4.95 11.48 8.83
CA ALA A 111 3.72 11.09 9.51
C ALA A 111 3.49 12.00 10.72
N LEU A 112 2.31 12.60 10.76
CA LEU A 112 1.80 13.38 11.88
C LEU A 112 0.76 12.54 12.63
N THR A 113 0.37 12.96 13.83
CA THR A 113 -0.65 12.26 14.64
C THR A 113 -1.92 11.96 13.85
N ASN A 114 -2.36 12.91 13.00
CA ASN A 114 -3.59 12.80 12.23
C ASN A 114 -3.38 13.15 10.75
N GLY A 115 -2.18 12.93 10.19
CA GLY A 115 -1.95 13.32 8.81
C GLY A 115 -0.61 12.89 8.22
N LEU A 116 -0.46 13.15 6.94
CA LEU A 116 0.76 12.90 6.18
C LEU A 116 1.18 14.20 5.50
N LYS A 117 2.39 14.67 5.78
CA LYS A 117 2.99 15.80 5.08
C LYS A 117 3.96 15.25 4.04
N ILE A 118 3.81 15.68 2.79
CA ILE A 118 4.65 15.27 1.67
C ILE A 118 5.47 16.47 1.20
N TYR A 119 6.79 16.30 1.17
CA TYR A 119 7.72 17.29 0.63
C TYR A 119 8.06 16.90 -0.80
N HIS A 120 7.87 17.82 -1.74
CA HIS A 120 8.17 17.60 -3.14
C HIS A 120 8.89 18.81 -3.74
N HIS A 121 9.66 18.56 -4.79
CA HIS A 121 10.24 19.60 -5.62
C HIS A 121 9.23 20.03 -6.70
N GLN A 122 9.24 21.31 -7.03
CA GLN A 122 8.36 21.91 -8.04
C GLN A 122 9.07 21.98 -9.40
#